data_AF-A0A957M750-F1
#
_entry.id   AF-A0A957M750-F1
#
_cell.length_a   1.000
_cell.length_b   1.000
_cell.length_c   1.000
_cell.angle_alpha   90.00
_cell.angle_beta   90.00
_cell.angle_gamma   90.00
#
_symmetry.space_group_name_H-M   'P 1'
#
loop_
_entity.id
_entity.type
_entity.pdbx_description
1 polymer ?
#
loop_
_entity_poly.entity_id
_entity_poly.type
_entity_poly.pdbx_seq_one_letter_code
_entity_poly.pdbx_strand_id
1 'polypeptide(L)'
;QDVGGRPVTAETRSFDPDAENLARVQAFMRKMLPGALGPILYTKTCLYTLTPDRDFIIDRVPGHPHVALAVGAGHAFKFASVIGRLLAGLAGEESIDTDLTPFAADRAILREENPAANYLV
;
A
#
# COMPACT_ATOMS: atom_id res chain seq x y z
N GLN A 1 -5.73 0.98 15.48
CA GLN A 1 -6.35 1.13 14.15
C GLN A 1 -5.26 0.84 13.14
N ASP A 2 -5.53 -0.02 12.16
CA ASP A 2 -4.55 -0.42 11.13
C ASP A 2 -4.38 0.69 10.09
N VAL A 3 -5.43 0.97 9.31
CA VAL A 3 -5.50 2.14 8.42
C VAL A 3 -6.56 3.13 8.88
N GLY A 4 -6.22 4.42 8.85
CA GLY A 4 -7.07 5.53 9.29
C GLY A 4 -8.37 5.69 8.48
N GLY A 5 -8.33 5.30 7.21
CA GLY A 5 -9.40 5.49 6.24
C GLY A 5 -10.50 4.43 6.28
N ARG A 6 -11.65 4.77 5.69
CA ARG A 6 -12.73 3.81 5.41
C ARG A 6 -12.35 2.96 4.18
N PRO A 7 -12.83 1.71 4.08
CA PRO A 7 -12.70 0.92 2.86
C PRO A 7 -13.35 1.66 1.68
N VAL A 8 -12.59 1.86 0.61
CA VAL A 8 -13.00 2.52 -0.63
C VAL A 8 -12.25 1.90 -1.81
N THR A 9 -12.74 2.14 -3.00
CA THR A 9 -12.09 1.83 -4.28
C THR A 9 -11.59 3.11 -4.95
N ALA A 10 -10.96 2.98 -6.12
CA ALA A 10 -10.58 4.13 -6.93
C ALA A 10 -11.80 4.95 -7.38
N GLU A 11 -12.95 4.29 -7.54
CA GLU A 11 -14.21 4.87 -8.00
C GLU A 11 -15.04 5.44 -6.85
N THR A 12 -15.00 4.82 -5.67
CA THR A 12 -15.88 5.16 -4.54
C THR A 12 -15.22 6.09 -3.51
N ARG A 13 -13.94 6.41 -3.65
CA ARG A 13 -13.26 7.37 -2.77
C ARG A 13 -13.83 8.80 -2.94
N SER A 14 -13.74 9.58 -1.87
CA SER A 14 -13.88 11.04 -1.95
C SER A 14 -12.51 11.73 -2.05
N PHE A 15 -12.51 12.91 -2.67
CA PHE A 15 -11.40 13.86 -2.65
C PHE A 15 -11.59 14.96 -1.59
N ASP A 16 -12.77 15.02 -0.99
CA ASP A 16 -13.09 15.98 0.06
C ASP A 16 -12.35 15.66 1.36
N PRO A 17 -12.06 16.67 2.19
CA PRO A 17 -11.53 16.46 3.53
C PRO A 17 -12.48 15.62 4.39
N ASP A 18 -11.95 14.57 5.03
CA ASP A 18 -12.67 13.77 6.01
C ASP A 18 -12.53 14.41 7.40
N ALA A 19 -13.62 15.03 7.87
CA ALA A 19 -13.65 15.74 9.15
C ALA A 19 -13.38 14.82 10.36
N GLU A 20 -13.82 13.55 10.32
CA GLU A 20 -13.58 12.61 11.41
C GLU A 20 -12.11 12.19 11.47
N ASN A 21 -11.51 11.92 10.31
CA ASN A 21 -10.08 11.60 10.22
C ASN A 21 -9.21 12.79 10.66
N LEU A 22 -9.57 14.00 10.22
CA LEU A 22 -8.89 15.21 10.63
C LEU A 22 -8.95 15.42 12.14
N ALA A 23 -10.13 15.27 12.75
CA ALA A 23 -10.30 15.37 14.19
C ALA A 23 -9.45 14.34 14.96
N ARG A 24 -9.36 13.10 14.46
CA ARG A 24 -8.49 12.05 15.02
C ARG A 24 -7.01 12.44 14.99
N VAL A 25 -6.50 12.91 13.84
CA VAL A 25 -5.10 13.35 13.71
C VAL A 25 -4.81 14.55 14.62
N GLN A 26 -5.71 15.52 14.70
CA GLN A 26 -5.56 16.67 15.60
C GLN A 26 -5.55 16.26 17.07
N ALA A 27 -6.40 15.30 17.47
CA ALA A 27 -6.41 14.77 18.84
C ALA A 27 -5.10 14.05 19.18
N PHE A 28 -4.55 13.25 18.25
CA PHE A 28 -3.24 12.63 18.39
C PHE A 28 -2.13 13.67 18.53
N MET A 29 -2.08 14.65 17.64
CA MET A 29 -1.08 15.73 17.67
C MET A 29 -1.17 16.55 18.97
N ARG A 30 -2.38 16.87 19.46
CA ARG A 30 -2.57 17.57 20.74
C ARG A 30 -1.98 16.79 21.91
N LYS A 31 -2.08 15.46 21.88
CA LYS A 31 -1.55 14.57 22.92
C LYS A 31 -0.03 14.41 22.81
N MET A 32 0.50 14.22 21.61
CA MET A 32 1.89 13.84 21.40
C MET A 32 2.84 15.03 21.24
N LEU A 33 2.38 16.09 20.56
CA LEU A 33 3.17 17.26 20.20
C LEU A 33 2.32 18.54 20.33
N PRO A 34 1.84 18.89 21.55
CA PRO A 34 0.89 19.99 21.75
C PRO A 34 1.39 21.33 21.21
N GLY A 35 2.69 21.61 21.31
CA GLY A 35 3.30 22.85 20.79
C GLY A 35 3.40 22.93 19.26
N ALA A 36 3.16 21.82 18.55
CA ALA A 36 3.20 21.76 17.09
C ALA A 36 1.81 21.81 16.43
N LEU A 37 0.73 21.87 17.21
CA LEU A 37 -0.64 21.90 16.68
C LEU A 37 -1.05 23.32 16.27
N GLY A 38 -0.57 23.74 15.09
CA GLY A 38 -0.95 24.99 14.45
C GLY A 38 -2.24 24.90 13.62
N PRO A 39 -2.57 25.97 12.86
CA PRO A 39 -3.69 25.94 11.92
C PRO A 39 -3.48 24.89 10.83
N ILE A 40 -4.58 24.32 10.33
CA ILE A 40 -4.54 23.39 9.20
C ILE A 40 -4.27 24.19 7.93
N LEU A 41 -3.13 23.92 7.28
CA LEU A 41 -2.78 24.57 6.02
C LEU A 41 -3.37 23.85 4.80
N TYR A 42 -3.43 22.52 4.87
CA TYR A 42 -3.85 21.69 3.74
C TYR A 42 -4.23 20.27 4.21
N THR A 43 -5.17 19.65 3.51
CA THR A 43 -5.54 18.24 3.68
C THR A 43 -5.57 17.55 2.32
N LYS A 44 -5.20 16.27 2.28
CA LYS A 44 -5.20 15.46 1.06
C LYS A 44 -5.61 14.04 1.38
N THR A 45 -6.41 13.46 0.49
CA THR A 45 -6.79 12.05 0.56
C THR A 45 -5.91 11.22 -0.38
N CYS A 46 -5.57 10.01 0.05
CA CYS A 46 -4.76 9.03 -0.68
C CYS A 46 -5.48 7.66 -0.67
N LEU A 47 -5.00 6.72 -1.47
CA LEU A 47 -5.50 5.35 -1.53
C LEU A 47 -4.38 4.36 -1.19
N TYR A 48 -4.73 3.35 -0.40
CA TYR A 48 -3.92 2.16 -0.23
C TYR A 48 -4.64 0.97 -0.86
N THR A 49 -3.92 0.27 -1.75
CA THR A 49 -4.31 -1.06 -2.23
C THR A 49 -3.57 -2.06 -1.36
N LEU A 50 -4.27 -2.67 -0.40
CA LEU A 50 -3.67 -3.54 0.60
C LEU A 50 -3.98 -5.00 0.29
N THR A 51 -2.95 -5.84 0.35
CA THR A 51 -3.13 -7.29 0.44
C THR A 51 -3.53 -7.69 1.88
N PRO A 52 -4.09 -8.89 2.09
CA PRO A 52 -4.44 -9.38 3.43
C PRO A 52 -3.24 -9.49 4.38
N ASP A 53 -2.05 -9.79 3.85
CA ASP A 53 -0.79 -9.87 4.59
C ASP A 53 0.00 -8.55 4.66
N ARG A 54 -0.50 -7.47 4.03
CA ARG A 54 0.17 -6.16 3.94
C ARG A 54 1.54 -6.17 3.24
N ASP A 55 1.86 -7.26 2.54
CA ASP A 55 3.07 -7.38 1.72
C ASP A 55 2.87 -6.96 0.27
N PHE A 56 3.98 -6.73 -0.43
CA PHE A 56 3.92 -6.37 -1.85
C PHE A 56 3.40 -7.51 -2.71
N ILE A 57 2.95 -7.16 -3.90
CA ILE A 57 2.97 -8.10 -5.04
C ILE A 57 3.99 -7.54 -6.01
N ILE A 58 4.95 -8.35 -6.45
CA ILE A 58 5.96 -7.97 -7.45
C ILE A 58 6.20 -9.20 -8.32
N ASP A 59 5.53 -9.27 -9.47
CA ASP A 59 5.50 -10.48 -10.29
C ASP A 59 5.05 -10.17 -11.72
N ARG A 60 4.95 -11.18 -12.57
CA ARG A 60 4.19 -11.15 -13.82
C ARG A 60 2.73 -11.52 -13.56
N VAL A 61 1.84 -10.99 -14.38
CA VAL A 61 0.42 -11.35 -14.33
C VAL A 61 0.29 -12.83 -14.74
N PRO A 62 -0.35 -13.70 -13.93
CA PRO A 62 -0.55 -15.10 -14.28
C PRO A 62 -1.21 -15.27 -15.65
N GLY A 63 -0.63 -16.11 -16.51
CA GLY A 63 -1.08 -16.30 -17.90
C GLY A 63 -0.63 -15.22 -18.90
N HIS A 64 0.02 -14.16 -18.44
CA HIS A 64 0.50 -13.04 -19.27
C HIS A 64 1.99 -12.75 -18.97
N PRO A 65 2.93 -13.56 -19.47
CA PRO A 65 4.36 -13.47 -19.12
C PRO A 65 5.02 -12.14 -19.51
N HIS A 66 4.42 -11.38 -20.43
CA HIS A 66 4.92 -10.08 -20.89
C HIS A 66 4.36 -8.89 -20.11
N VAL A 67 3.60 -9.13 -19.03
CA VAL A 67 3.01 -8.07 -18.20
C VAL A 67 3.54 -8.20 -16.78
N ALA A 68 4.46 -7.32 -16.39
CA ALA A 68 4.91 -7.18 -15.01
C ALA A 68 3.96 -6.27 -14.22
N LEU A 69 3.80 -6.54 -12.92
CA LEU A 69 2.93 -5.79 -12.03
C LEU A 69 3.58 -5.57 -10.66
N ALA A 70 3.20 -4.47 -10.01
CA ALA A 70 3.50 -4.25 -8.61
C ALA A 70 2.29 -3.70 -7.84
N VAL A 71 2.02 -4.25 -6.66
CA VAL A 71 1.06 -3.73 -5.68
C VAL A 71 1.80 -3.31 -4.42
N GLY A 72 1.69 -2.03 -4.07
CA GLY A 72 2.59 -1.40 -3.10
C GLY A 72 2.16 -1.41 -1.64
N ALA A 73 1.01 -2.03 -1.30
CA ALA A 73 0.51 -2.23 0.06
C ALA A 73 0.50 -0.97 0.96
N GLY A 74 0.43 0.24 0.38
CA GLY A 74 0.44 1.51 1.12
C GLY A 74 1.80 1.93 1.69
N HIS A 75 2.88 1.17 1.43
CA HIS A 75 4.20 1.46 2.00
C HIS A 75 5.38 1.31 1.01
N ALA A 76 5.08 1.11 -0.28
CA ALA A 76 6.07 0.92 -1.34
C ALA A 76 6.89 2.17 -1.72
N PHE A 77 6.46 3.39 -1.38
CA PHE A 77 7.15 4.61 -1.86
C PHE A 77 8.64 4.65 -1.45
N LYS A 78 8.97 4.21 -0.24
CA LYS A 78 10.36 4.12 0.24
C LYS A 78 11.22 3.09 -0.51
N PHE A 79 10.57 2.17 -1.24
CA PHE A 79 11.20 1.12 -2.05
C PHE A 79 11.06 1.37 -3.56
N ALA A 80 10.49 2.49 -3.98
CA ALA A 80 10.10 2.73 -5.38
C ALA A 80 11.26 2.54 -6.37
N SER A 81 12.48 2.95 -5.99
CA SER A 81 13.68 2.77 -6.82
C SER A 81 14.06 1.30 -7.02
N VAL A 82 13.97 0.49 -5.97
CA VAL A 82 14.26 -0.95 -6.03
C VAL A 82 13.15 -1.67 -6.79
N ILE A 83 11.88 -1.38 -6.47
CA ILE A 83 10.73 -1.96 -7.19
C ILE A 83 10.80 -1.64 -8.68
N GLY A 84 11.15 -0.40 -9.07
CA GLY A 84 11.32 -0.02 -10.46
C GLY A 84 12.39 -0.86 -11.19
N ARG A 85 13.52 -1.13 -10.52
CA ARG A 85 14.57 -2.01 -11.06
C ARG A 85 14.09 -3.45 -11.22
N LEU A 86 13.38 -3.99 -10.22
CA LEU A 86 12.81 -5.33 -10.27
C LEU A 86 11.80 -5.48 -11.42
N LEU A 87 10.92 -4.48 -11.59
CA LEU A 87 9.96 -4.44 -12.69
C LEU A 87 10.65 -4.34 -14.07
N ALA A 88 11.73 -3.57 -14.18
CA ALA A 88 12.53 -3.51 -15.40
C ALA A 88 13.13 -4.89 -15.74
N GLY A 89 13.69 -5.60 -14.75
CA GLY A 89 14.21 -6.96 -14.96
C GLY A 89 13.14 -7.96 -15.35
N LEU A 90 11.96 -7.90 -14.71
CA LEU A 90 10.81 -8.74 -15.07
C LEU A 90 10.32 -8.48 -16.50
N ALA A 91 10.41 -7.24 -16.98
CA ALA A 91 9.98 -6.85 -18.33
C ALA A 91 11.04 -7.16 -19.42
N GLY A 92 12.32 -7.02 -19.10
CA GLY A 92 13.44 -7.12 -20.04
C GLY A 92 14.20 -8.46 -20.04
N GLU A 93 13.75 -9.44 -19.25
CA GLU A 93 14.46 -10.72 -19.03
C GLU A 93 15.89 -10.53 -18.47
N GLU A 94 16.09 -9.47 -17.67
CA GLU A 94 17.36 -9.29 -16.95
C GLU A 94 17.39 -10.17 -15.70
N SER A 95 18.59 -10.59 -15.29
CA SER A 95 18.76 -11.36 -14.05
C SER A 95 18.37 -10.52 -12.84
N ILE A 96 17.52 -11.09 -11.98
CA ILE A 96 17.12 -10.50 -10.70
C ILE A 96 17.79 -11.29 -9.57
N ASP A 97 18.67 -10.65 -8.81
CA ASP A 97 19.39 -11.27 -7.70
C ASP A 97 18.59 -11.29 -6.38
N THR A 98 17.35 -10.78 -6.40
CA THR A 98 16.46 -10.72 -5.24
C THR A 98 15.45 -11.86 -5.29
N ASP A 99 15.28 -12.60 -4.19
CA ASP A 99 14.20 -13.58 -4.07
C ASP A 99 12.84 -12.87 -4.01
N LEU A 100 12.04 -13.05 -5.06
CA LEU A 100 10.69 -12.50 -5.18
C LEU A 100 9.59 -13.47 -4.76
N THR A 101 9.94 -14.70 -4.36
CA THR A 101 8.97 -15.73 -3.94
C THR A 101 7.99 -15.23 -2.88
N PRO A 102 8.41 -14.46 -1.85
CA PRO A 102 7.48 -13.91 -0.86
C PRO A 102 6.45 -12.93 -1.45
N PHE A 103 6.75 -12.31 -2.60
CA PHE A 103 5.92 -11.29 -3.25
C PHE A 103 5.18 -11.81 -4.50
N ALA A 104 5.19 -13.13 -4.72
CA ALA A 104 4.52 -13.76 -5.84
C ALA A 104 3.02 -13.40 -5.88
N ALA A 105 2.47 -13.22 -7.08
CA ALA A 105 1.07 -12.85 -7.27
C ALA A 105 0.11 -14.00 -6.96
N ASP A 106 0.62 -15.22 -6.85
CA ASP A 106 -0.14 -16.43 -6.58
C ASP A 106 0.09 -17.05 -5.19
N ARG A 107 0.81 -16.35 -4.30
CA ARG A 107 1.04 -16.84 -2.94
C ARG A 107 -0.27 -17.11 -2.20
N ALA A 108 -0.23 -18.11 -1.31
CA ALA A 108 -1.42 -18.78 -0.76
C ALA A 108 -2.49 -17.82 -0.20
N ILE A 109 -2.10 -16.85 0.62
CA ILE A 109 -3.05 -15.94 1.30
C ILE A 109 -3.88 -15.08 0.33
N LEU A 110 -3.38 -14.83 -0.89
CA LEU A 110 -4.11 -14.05 -1.91
C LEU A 110 -5.21 -14.87 -2.60
N ARG A 111 -5.20 -16.20 -2.43
CA ARG A 111 -6.13 -17.14 -3.05
C ARG A 111 -7.20 -17.65 -2.07
N GLU A 112 -7.10 -17.29 -0.80
CA GLU A 112 -8.10 -17.62 0.21
C GLU A 112 -9.39 -16.84 -0.07
N GLU A 113 -10.56 -17.46 0.18
CA GLU A 113 -11.86 -16.81 -0.02
C GLU A 113 -12.08 -15.69 1.02
N ASN A 114 -11.61 -15.89 2.24
CA ASN A 114 -11.74 -14.94 3.36
C ASN A 114 -10.45 -14.90 4.20
N PRO A 115 -9.35 -14.37 3.64
CA PRO A 115 -8.08 -14.32 4.34
C PRO A 115 -8.20 -13.42 5.57
N ALA A 116 -7.71 -13.92 6.70
CA ALA A 116 -7.58 -13.07 7.89
C ALA A 116 -6.56 -11.96 7.60
N ALA A 117 -6.93 -10.71 7.87
CA ALA A 117 -5.99 -9.61 7.77
C ALA A 117 -4.90 -9.80 8.83
N ASN A 118 -3.68 -10.09 8.38
CA ASN A 118 -2.51 -10.18 9.23
C ASN A 118 -1.88 -8.79 9.29
N TYR A 119 -1.99 -8.16 10.45
CA TYR A 119 -1.28 -6.93 10.74
C TYR A 119 0.17 -7.32 11.00
N LEU A 120 1.11 -6.82 10.19
CA LEU A 120 2.54 -6.94 10.45
C LEU A 120 2.79 -6.57 11.92
N VAL A 121 3.14 -7.57 12.73
CA VAL A 121 3.76 -7.42 14.05
C VAL A 121 5.25 -7.59 13.86
#